data_AF-A0A1G9N6P0-F1
#
_entry.id   AF-A0A1G9N6P0-F1
#
_cell.length_a   1.000
_cell.length_b   1.000
_cell.length_c   1.000
_cell.angle_alpha   90.00
_cell.angle_beta   90.00
_cell.angle_gamma   90.00
#
_symmetry.space_group_name_H-M   'P 1'
#
loop_
_entity.id
_entity.type
_entity.pdbx_description
1 polymer ?
#
loop_
_entity_poly.entity_id
_entity_poly.type
_entity_poly.pdbx_seq_one_letter_code
_entity_poly.pdbx_strand_id
1 'polypeptide(L)' 'MKKGFYIELYNIDTYPTESEIRETIINDQGIKNVEFINNISFLGKNKSIIFKLKNTTYETEVKKVRFWYVLYCREINYV' A
#
# COMPACT_ATOMS: atom_id res chain seq x y z
N MET A 1 15.96 5.89 -10.34
CA MET A 1 15.32 4.84 -9.51
C MET A 1 14.05 5.42 -8.93
N LYS A 2 12.87 4.85 -9.23
CA LYS A 2 11.64 5.24 -8.50
C LYS A 2 11.82 4.77 -7.06
N LYS A 3 11.70 5.69 -6.08
CA LYS A 3 11.86 5.34 -4.68
C LYS A 3 10.61 4.56 -4.25
N GLY A 4 10.81 3.56 -3.42
CA GLY A 4 9.73 2.73 -2.91
C GLY A 4 10.15 2.13 -1.60
N PHE A 5 9.18 1.69 -0.83
CA PHE A 5 9.39 1.08 0.48
C PHE A 5 8.45 -0.09 0.68
N TYR A 6 8.75 -0.89 1.70
CA TYR A 6 7.94 -2.05 2.08
C TYR A 6 7.34 -1.80 3.45
N ILE A 7 6.09 -2.21 3.63
CA ILE A 7 5.44 -2.30 4.94
C ILE A 7 5.14 -3.77 5.20
N GLU A 8 5.55 -4.30 6.33
CA GLU A 8 5.30 -5.69 6.69
C GLU A 8 3.86 -5.87 7.17
N LEU A 9 3.16 -6.88 6.62
CA LEU A 9 1.83 -7.28 7.09
C LEU A 9 2.01 -8.43 8.08
N TYR A 10 2.24 -8.09 9.34
CA TYR A 10 2.36 -9.08 10.42
C TYR A 10 1.02 -9.77 10.67
N ASN A 11 1.06 -11.07 10.97
CA ASN A 11 -0.08 -11.87 11.41
C ASN A 11 -1.22 -12.02 10.39
N ILE A 12 -0.92 -11.92 9.09
CA ILE A 12 -1.92 -12.18 8.05
C ILE A 12 -1.59 -13.50 7.34
N ASP A 13 -2.36 -14.54 7.68
CA ASP A 13 -2.24 -15.88 7.08
C ASP A 13 -2.95 -15.97 5.71
N THR A 14 -3.86 -15.04 5.44
CA THR A 14 -4.66 -14.94 4.21
C THR A 14 -4.33 -13.69 3.41
N TYR A 15 -4.91 -13.53 2.21
CA TYR A 15 -4.72 -12.28 1.47
C TYR A 15 -5.42 -11.13 2.19
N PRO A 16 -4.75 -9.99 2.47
CA PRO A 16 -5.32 -8.90 3.25
C PRO A 16 -6.47 -8.21 2.51
N THR A 17 -7.48 -7.83 3.27
CA THR A 17 -8.58 -6.98 2.83
C THR A 17 -8.12 -5.54 2.63
N GLU A 18 -8.92 -4.74 1.92
CA GLU A 18 -8.62 -3.32 1.72
C GLU A 18 -8.53 -2.55 3.05
N SER A 19 -9.39 -2.88 4.02
CA SER A 19 -9.38 -2.23 5.34
C SER A 19 -8.06 -2.48 6.05
N GLU A 20 -7.61 -3.74 6.08
CA GLU A 20 -6.34 -4.13 6.72
C GLU A 20 -5.14 -3.45 6.06
N ILE A 21 -5.14 -3.31 4.74
CA ILE A 21 -4.09 -2.59 4.01
C ILE A 21 -4.08 -1.11 4.42
N ARG A 22 -5.24 -0.43 4.44
CA ARG A 22 -5.34 0.99 4.81
C ARG A 22 -4.89 1.22 6.26
N GLU A 23 -5.35 0.38 7.18
CA GLU A 23 -4.95 0.42 8.59
C GLU A 23 -3.43 0.22 8.76
N THR A 24 -2.86 -0.76 8.04
CA THR A 24 -1.41 -1.01 8.07
C THR A 24 -0.62 0.22 7.61
N ILE A 25 -1.03 0.85 6.51
CA ILE A 25 -0.38 2.07 6.00
C ILE A 25 -0.50 3.21 7.02
N ILE A 26 -1.67 3.40 7.63
CA ILE A 26 -1.91 4.42 8.64
C ILE A 26 -1.03 4.19 9.88
N ASN A 27 -0.92 2.94 10.34
CA ASN A 27 -0.15 2.59 11.53
C ASN A 27 1.36 2.77 11.31
N ASP A 28 1.85 2.44 10.11
CA ASP A 28 3.26 2.55 9.76
C ASP A 28 3.70 3.99 9.45
N GLN A 29 2.90 4.75 8.70
CA GLN A 29 3.25 6.09 8.23
C GLN A 29 2.68 7.23 9.10
N GLY A 30 1.71 6.93 9.96
CA GLY A 30 1.01 7.86 10.82
C GLY A 30 -0.22 8.49 10.14
N ILE A 31 -1.36 8.44 10.84
CA ILE A 31 -2.68 8.87 10.33
C ILE A 31 -2.72 10.31 9.77
N LYS A 32 -1.91 11.22 10.31
CA LYS A 32 -1.86 12.63 9.86
C LYS A 32 -1.07 12.82 8.56
N ASN A 33 -0.34 11.80 8.10
CA ASN A 33 0.54 11.87 6.95
C ASN A 33 -0.03 11.18 5.71
N VAL A 34 -1.10 10.40 5.86
CA VAL A 34 -1.66 9.53 4.82
C VAL A 34 -2.98 10.11 4.31
N GLU A 35 -3.05 10.38 3.00
CA GLU A 35 -4.29 10.71 2.31
C GLU A 35 -4.58 9.61 1.29
N PHE A 36 -5.65 8.83 1.50
CA PHE A 36 -6.05 7.79 0.54
C PHE A 36 -6.75 8.41 -0.65
N ILE A 37 -6.23 8.14 -1.84
CA ILE A 37 -6.87 8.52 -3.09
C ILE A 37 -7.88 7.40 -3.37
N ASN A 38 -9.17 7.72 -3.48
CA ASN A 38 -10.29 6.75 -3.60
C ASN A 38 -10.24 5.83 -4.83
N ASN A 39 -9.14 5.83 -5.58
CA ASN A 39 -8.94 5.01 -6.76
C ASN A 39 -8.21 3.73 -6.38
N ILE A 40 -8.99 2.66 -6.21
CA ILE A 40 -8.48 1.31 -6.41
C ILE A 40 -8.17 1.19 -7.90
N SER A 41 -6.88 1.16 -8.27
CA SER A 41 -6.53 0.88 -9.67
C SER A 41 -6.84 -0.61 -9.91
N PHE A 42 -7.88 -0.89 -10.69
CA PHE A 42 -8.11 -2.23 -11.24
C PHE A 42 -7.22 -2.42 -12.47
N LEU A 43 -5.90 -2.33 -12.30
CA LEU A 43 -4.96 -2.75 -13.33
C LEU A 43 -4.82 -4.29 -13.23
N GLY A 44 -5.89 -5.00 -13.59
CA GLY A 44 -5.94 -6.47 -13.65
C GLY A 44 -6.54 -7.16 -12.41
N LYS A 45 -6.11 -8.41 -12.14
CA LYS A 45 -6.63 -9.27 -11.05
C LYS A 45 -6.21 -8.83 -9.64
N ASN A 46 -5.37 -7.79 -9.52
CA ASN A 46 -4.83 -7.33 -8.24
C ASN A 46 -5.37 -5.93 -7.93
N LYS A 47 -6.05 -5.80 -6.80
CA LYS A 47 -6.50 -4.49 -6.29
C LYS A 47 -5.29 -3.75 -5.71
N SER A 48 -5.02 -2.55 -6.20
CA SER A 48 -3.95 -1.66 -5.72
C SER A 48 -4.56 -0.48 -4.96
N ILE A 49 -4.04 -0.13 -3.79
CA ILE A 49 -4.46 1.09 -3.07
C ILE A 49 -3.49 2.22 -3.38
N ILE A 50 -4.03 3.37 -3.79
CA ILE A 50 -3.25 4.59 -4.03
C ILE A 50 -3.39 5.52 -2.82
N PHE A 51 -2.28 6.03 -2.32
CA PHE A 51 -2.27 6.97 -1.21
C PHE A 51 -1.15 7.99 -1.40
N LYS A 52 -1.30 9.13 -0.74
CA LYS A 52 -0.33 10.22 -0.76
C LYS A 52 0.32 10.36 0.62
N LEU A 53 1.64 10.50 0.62
CA LEU A 53 2.42 10.91 1.78
C LEU A 53 3.02 12.28 1.49
N LYS A 54 2.55 13.31 2.20
CA LYS A 54 2.96 14.71 1.98
C LYS A 54 2.75 15.13 0.52
N ASN A 55 3.83 15.24 -0.27
CA ASN A 55 3.80 15.66 -1.67
C ASN A 55 4.05 14.51 -2.66
N THR A 56 4.11 13.27 -2.19
CA THR A 56 4.46 12.11 -3.01
C THR A 56 3.33 11.10 -3.01
N THR A 57 2.97 10.61 -4.20
CA THR A 57 1.92 9.60 -4.37
C THR A 57 2.54 8.21 -4.51
N TYR A 58 1.92 7.23 -3.85
CA TYR A 58 2.35 5.85 -3.83
C TYR A 58 1.21 4.94 -4.27
N GLU A 59 1.55 3.93 -5.06
CA GLU A 59 0.68 2.79 -5.37
C GLU A 59 1.17 1.58 -4.56
N THR A 60 0.24 0.90 -3.90
CA THR A 60 0.52 -0.33 -3.14
C THR A 60 0.21 -1.58 -3.93
N GLU A 61 1.12 -2.54 -3.82
CA GLU A 61 0.94 -3.90 -4.31
C GLU A 61 1.17 -4.87 -3.15
N VAL A 62 0.20 -5.75 -2.89
CA VAL A 62 0.38 -6.83 -1.92
C VAL A 62 1.25 -7.92 -2.53
N LYS A 63 2.37 -8.25 -1.89
CA LYS A 63 3.27 -9.34 -2.31
C LYS A 63 3.37 -10.39 -1.22
N LYS A 64 3.29 -11.66 -1.61
CA LYS A 64 3.59 -12.77 -0.70
C LYS A 64 5.10 -13.00 -0.66
N VAL A 65 5.68 -12.95 0.53
CA VAL A 65 7.10 -13.23 0.78
C VAL A 65 7.16 -14.42 1.73
N ARG A 66 7.50 -15.60 1.18
CA ARG A 66 7.51 -16.88 1.90
C ARG A 66 6.17 -17.15 2.60
N PHE A 67 6.11 -16.90 3.90
CA PHE A 67 5.01 -17.23 4.80
C PHE A 67 4.17 -16.02 5.21
N TRP A 68 4.53 -14.80 4.82
CA TRP A 68 3.77 -13.60 5.16
C TRP A 68 3.57 -12.71 3.93
N TYR A 69 2.79 -11.64 4.10
CA TYR A 69 2.54 -10.65 3.06
C TYR A 69 3.28 -9.35 3.37
N VAL A 70 3.62 -8.60 2.32
CA VAL A 70 4.18 -7.26 2.44
C VAL A 70 3.44 -6.32 1.49
N LEU A 71 3.31 -5.06 1.88
CA LEU A 71 2.88 -3.99 0.99
C LEU A 71 4.11 -3.40 0.33
N TYR A 72 4.24 -3.58 -0.97
CA TYR A 72 5.22 -2.86 -1.76
C TYR A 72 4.61 -1.52 -2.19
N CYS A 73 5.11 -0.42 -1.61
CA CYS A 73 4.65 0.93 -1.90
C CYS A 73 5.61 1.57 -2.90
N ARG A 74 5.17 1.72 -4.16
CA ARG A 74 5.98 2.33 -5.22
C ARG A 74 5.56 3.76 -5.46
N GLU A 75 6.51 4.69 -5.45
CA GLU A 75 6.26 6.06 -5.87
C GLU A 75 5.77 6.10 -7.33
N ILE A 76 4.68 6.82 -7.56
CA ILE A 76 4.11 7.07 -8.87
C ILE A 76 3.98 8.56 -9.11
N ASN A 77 4.24 8.98 -10.35
CA ASN A 77 3.87 10.33 -10.80
C ASN A 77 2.38 10.28 -11.10
N TYR A 78 1.57 10.60 -10.11
CA TYR A 78 0.14 10.80 -10.29
C TYR A 78 -0.03 12.23 -10.83
N VAL A 79 -0.23 12.35 -12.15
CA VAL A 79 -0.45 13.62 -12.86
C VAL A 79 -1.90 14.05 -12.70
#